data_AF-A0A1I1NS89-F1
#
_entry.id   AF-A0A1I1NS89-F1
#
_cell.length_a   1.000
_cell.length_b   1.000
_cell.length_c   1.000
_cell.angle_alpha   90.00
_cell.angle_beta   90.00
_cell.angle_gamma   90.00
#
_symmetry.space_group_name_H-M   'P 1'
#
loop_
_entity.id
_entity.type
_entity.pdbx_description
1 polymer ?
#
loop_
_entity_poly.entity_id
_entity_poly.type
_entity_poly.pdbx_seq_one_letter_code
_entity_poly.pdbx_strand_id
1 'polypeptide(L)'
;MHPALARALEPVLRDLRTSGGPLPRVVDQDWTGDPGSPSLYLWDDAVGTGLGGGTGVRIDLHDDADEQALDLAGQVQEWAWEALAGTHRSNWPVCPAHPTTHPMDLAVRDGQAGWACPRGGPVRARLGELVAES
;
A
#
# COMPACT_ATOMS: atom_id res chain seq x y z
N MET A 1 12.65 4.01 12.70
CA MET A 1 11.25 3.86 12.28
C MET A 1 10.43 3.62 13.51
N HIS A 2 9.29 4.29 13.65
CA HIS A 2 8.39 4.07 14.79
C HIS A 2 7.81 2.63 14.76
N PRO A 3 7.72 1.91 15.91
CA PRO A 3 7.29 0.51 15.92
C PRO A 3 5.86 0.27 15.39
N ALA A 4 4.92 1.19 15.63
CA ALA A 4 3.57 1.07 15.08
C ALA A 4 3.58 1.21 13.54
N LEU A 5 4.35 2.18 13.03
CA LEU A 5 4.51 2.40 11.58
C LEU A 5 5.15 1.18 10.91
N ALA A 6 6.18 0.60 11.52
CA ALA A 6 6.79 -0.63 11.03
C ALA A 6 5.81 -1.81 10.96
N ARG A 7 4.96 -1.97 11.99
CA ARG A 7 3.94 -3.03 12.04
C ARG A 7 2.84 -2.84 11.00
N ALA A 8 2.39 -1.62 10.79
CA ALA A 8 1.40 -1.30 9.76
C ALA A 8 1.97 -1.46 8.34
N LEU A 9 3.24 -1.11 8.13
CA LEU A 9 3.85 -1.10 6.79
C LEU A 9 4.26 -2.50 6.30
N GLU A 10 4.74 -3.37 7.19
CA GLU A 10 5.21 -4.73 6.85
C GLU A 10 4.25 -5.55 5.98
N PRO A 11 2.95 -5.69 6.32
CA PRO A 11 2.04 -6.51 5.52
C PRO A 11 1.83 -5.91 4.12
N VAL A 12 1.81 -4.59 3.98
CA VAL A 12 1.64 -3.93 2.68
C VAL A 12 2.87 -4.11 1.78
N LEU A 13 4.07 -4.01 2.35
CA LEU A 13 5.32 -4.30 1.62
C LEU A 13 5.42 -5.77 1.21
N ARG A 14 4.87 -6.66 2.04
CA ARG A 14 4.77 -8.07 1.72
C ARG A 14 3.84 -8.26 0.52
N ASP A 15 2.66 -7.66 0.52
CA ASP A 15 1.71 -7.73 -0.58
C ASP A 15 2.29 -7.21 -1.90
N LEU A 16 2.98 -6.06 -1.88
CA LEU A 16 3.70 -5.55 -3.07
C LEU A 16 4.67 -6.60 -3.61
N ARG A 17 5.47 -7.22 -2.75
CA ARG A 17 6.47 -8.24 -3.14
C ARG A 17 5.85 -9.50 -3.72
N THR A 18 4.80 -10.01 -3.10
CA THR A 18 4.19 -11.31 -3.44
C THR A 18 3.23 -11.22 -4.61
N SER A 19 2.68 -10.04 -4.90
CA SER A 19 1.74 -9.81 -6.01
C SER A 19 2.36 -9.12 -7.23
N GLY A 20 3.65 -8.79 -7.18
CA GLY A 20 4.37 -8.16 -8.29
C GLY A 20 4.10 -6.66 -8.43
N GLY A 21 3.76 -5.98 -7.34
CA GLY A 21 3.72 -4.51 -7.27
C GLY A 21 5.13 -3.90 -7.23
N PRO A 22 5.24 -2.57 -7.41
CA PRO A 22 6.50 -1.85 -7.32
C PRO A 22 7.07 -1.94 -5.90
N LEU A 23 8.38 -2.13 -5.76
CA LEU A 23 9.03 -2.19 -4.46
C LEU A 23 9.69 -0.85 -4.13
N PRO A 24 9.19 -0.10 -3.13
CA PRO A 24 9.79 1.15 -2.73
C PRO A 24 11.10 0.91 -1.98
N ARG A 25 12.03 1.86 -2.09
CA ARG A 25 13.05 2.05 -1.07
C ARG A 25 12.44 2.85 0.08
N VAL A 26 12.38 2.25 1.26
CA VAL A 26 11.85 2.90 2.46
C VAL A 26 12.91 3.83 3.05
N VAL A 27 12.58 5.11 3.18
CA VAL A 27 13.43 6.13 3.79
C VAL A 27 12.79 6.57 5.10
N ASP A 28 13.37 6.10 6.20
CA ASP A 28 12.96 6.39 7.57
C ASP A 28 13.36 7.81 7.98
N GLN A 29 12.62 8.78 7.45
CA GLN A 29 12.72 10.19 7.79
C GLN A 29 11.32 10.71 8.10
N ASP A 30 11.11 11.08 9.35
CA ASP A 30 9.86 11.65 9.81
C ASP A 30 9.74 13.10 9.33
N TRP A 31 8.81 13.35 8.42
CA TRP A 31 8.59 14.66 7.80
C TRP A 31 7.45 15.45 8.44
N THR A 32 6.56 14.78 9.17
CA THR A 32 5.50 15.45 9.94
C THR A 32 6.09 16.12 11.17
N GLY A 33 7.06 15.46 11.84
CA GLY A 33 7.61 15.89 13.13
C GLY A 33 6.59 15.82 14.28
N ASP A 34 5.44 15.17 14.05
CA ASP A 34 4.36 15.01 15.00
C ASP A 34 4.48 13.65 15.70
N PRO A 35 4.69 13.61 17.03
CA PRO A 35 4.76 12.36 17.78
C PRO A 35 3.50 11.50 17.68
N GLY A 36 2.33 12.11 17.42
CA GLY A 36 1.06 11.41 17.22
C GLY A 36 0.87 10.87 15.80
N SER A 37 1.69 11.30 14.84
CA SER A 37 1.61 10.84 13.45
C SER A 37 2.99 10.51 12.85
N PRO A 38 3.61 9.40 13.30
CA PRO A 38 4.89 8.94 12.76
C PRO A 38 4.83 8.76 11.24
N SER A 39 5.84 9.24 10.54
CA SER A 39 5.90 9.22 9.09
C SER A 39 7.23 8.74 8.53
N LEU A 40 7.24 8.42 7.23
CA LEU A 40 8.41 8.07 6.44
C LEU A 40 8.18 8.42 4.97
N TYR A 41 9.21 8.23 4.13
CA TYR A 41 9.07 8.33 2.68
C TYR A 41 9.17 6.96 1.99
N LEU A 42 8.30 6.74 1.01
CA LEU A 42 8.43 5.69 0.00
C LEU A 42 9.12 6.29 -1.22
N TRP A 43 10.30 5.80 -1.55
CA TRP A 43 11.11 6.29 -2.66
C TRP A 43 11.07 5.33 -3.84
N ASP A 44 10.84 5.86 -5.03
CA ASP A 44 10.99 5.08 -6.26
C ASP A 44 12.33 5.44 -6.94
N ASP A 45 13.22 4.45 -7.03
CA ASP A 45 14.51 4.57 -7.71
C ASP A 45 14.39 4.39 -9.24
N ALA A 46 13.22 3.96 -9.74
CA ALA A 46 12.94 3.73 -11.16
C ALA A 46 12.42 4.97 -11.91
N VAL A 47 12.03 6.05 -11.21
CA VAL A 47 11.70 7.34 -11.83
C VAL A 47 13.00 7.91 -12.42
N GLY A 48 13.28 7.58 -13.68
CA GLY A 48 14.50 7.89 -14.42
C GLY A 48 14.74 9.38 -14.72
N THR A 49 14.19 10.29 -13.91
CA THR A 49 14.38 11.74 -14.02
C THR A 49 15.67 12.21 -13.34
N GLY A 50 16.35 11.37 -12.56
CA GLY A 50 17.52 11.76 -11.74
C GLY A 50 17.17 12.69 -10.57
N LEU A 51 15.89 13.02 -10.42
CA LEU A 51 15.28 13.78 -9.33
C LEU A 51 14.29 12.83 -8.68
N GLY A 52 14.78 11.85 -7.91
CA GLY A 52 13.90 10.87 -7.26
C GLY A 52 12.76 11.57 -6.51
N GLY A 53 11.54 11.06 -6.71
CA GLY A 53 10.36 11.51 -5.99
C GLY A 53 10.08 10.57 -4.82
N GLY A 54 9.99 11.13 -3.61
CA GLY A 54 9.53 10.40 -2.43
C GLY A 54 8.09 10.78 -2.10
N THR A 55 7.22 9.80 -1.93
CA THR A 55 5.87 10.03 -1.40
C THR A 55 5.91 9.81 0.11
N GLY A 56 5.52 10.82 0.87
CA GLY A 56 5.42 10.73 2.32
C GLY A 56 4.20 9.90 2.72
N VAL A 57 4.40 8.92 3.61
CA VAL A 57 3.30 8.15 4.22
C VAL A 57 3.38 8.24 5.73
N ARG A 58 2.24 8.08 6.40
CA ARG A 58 2.12 8.23 7.85
C ARG A 58 1.02 7.34 8.42
N ILE A 59 1.00 7.20 9.74
CA ILE A 59 -0.15 6.65 10.47
C ILE A 59 -0.62 7.68 11.51
N ASP A 60 -1.84 7.51 12.04
CA ASP A 60 -2.30 8.19 13.26
C ASP A 60 -2.25 7.21 14.44
N LEU A 61 -1.59 7.57 15.54
CA LEU A 61 -1.48 6.71 16.72
C LEU A 61 -2.75 6.65 17.57
N HIS A 62 -3.76 7.48 17.27
CA HIS A 62 -5.07 7.41 17.93
C HIS A 62 -5.96 6.31 17.33
N ASP A 63 -5.72 5.92 16.08
CA ASP A 63 -6.41 4.84 15.40
C ASP A 63 -5.99 3.47 15.97
N ASP A 64 -6.84 2.46 15.83
CA ASP A 64 -6.44 1.09 16.18
C ASP A 64 -5.46 0.48 15.15
N ALA A 65 -4.90 -0.69 15.48
CA ALA A 65 -3.85 -1.29 14.65
C ALA A 65 -4.35 -1.69 13.25
N ASP A 66 -5.62 -2.08 13.11
CA ASP A 66 -6.21 -2.49 11.83
C ASP A 66 -6.53 -1.25 10.98
N GLU A 67 -7.03 -0.18 11.61
CA GLU A 67 -7.24 1.12 10.97
C GLU A 67 -5.91 1.73 10.48
N GLN A 68 -4.86 1.70 11.31
CA GLN A 68 -3.51 2.14 10.92
C GLN A 68 -2.98 1.37 9.71
N ALA A 69 -3.17 0.04 9.67
CA ALA A 69 -2.71 -0.79 8.57
C ALA A 69 -3.50 -0.52 7.28
N LEU A 70 -4.83 -0.34 7.38
CA LEU A 70 -5.69 -0.02 6.24
C LEU A 70 -5.40 1.36 5.67
N ASP A 71 -5.32 2.39 6.50
CA ASP A 71 -5.02 3.75 6.05
C ASP A 71 -3.65 3.81 5.36
N LEU A 72 -2.64 3.19 5.98
CA LEU A 72 -1.31 3.13 5.40
C LEU A 72 -1.29 2.33 4.08
N ALA A 73 -2.05 1.24 3.99
CA ALA A 73 -2.19 0.48 2.75
C ALA A 73 -2.79 1.34 1.62
N GLY A 74 -3.72 2.24 1.94
CA GLY A 74 -4.30 3.18 0.97
C GLY A 74 -3.26 4.15 0.44
N GLN A 75 -2.48 4.75 1.34
CA GLN A 75 -1.39 5.66 0.95
C GLN A 75 -0.33 4.95 0.09
N VAL A 76 0.03 3.69 0.42
CA VAL A 76 0.95 2.90 -0.39
C VAL A 76 0.34 2.52 -1.74
N GLN A 77 -0.97 2.27 -1.81
CA GLN A 77 -1.66 1.99 -3.07
C GLN A 77 -1.63 3.19 -4.01
N GLU A 78 -1.89 4.39 -3.50
CA GLU A 78 -1.77 5.63 -4.28
C GLU A 78 -0.34 5.80 -4.82
N TRP A 79 0.67 5.63 -3.95
CA TRP A 79 2.08 5.63 -4.38
C TRP A 79 2.36 4.57 -5.46
N ALA A 80 1.85 3.35 -5.31
CA ALA A 80 2.07 2.27 -6.26
C ALA A 80 1.44 2.58 -7.63
N TRP A 81 0.28 3.24 -7.67
CA TRP A 81 -0.33 3.69 -8.92
C TRP A 81 0.51 4.73 -9.64
N GLU A 82 1.09 5.68 -8.90
CA GLU A 82 2.01 6.67 -9.46
C GLU A 82 3.29 6.03 -10.00
N ALA A 83 3.89 5.11 -9.25
CA ALA A 83 5.09 4.37 -9.67
C ALA A 83 4.84 3.50 -10.91
N LEU A 84 3.62 2.97 -11.07
CA LEU A 84 3.22 2.16 -12.23
C LEU A 84 2.68 3.00 -13.40
N ALA A 85 2.54 4.31 -13.25
CA ALA A 85 1.99 5.17 -14.29
C ALA A 85 2.83 5.07 -15.57
N GLY A 86 2.16 4.87 -16.72
CA GLY A 86 2.83 4.69 -18.01
C GLY A 86 3.39 3.28 -18.25
N THR A 87 3.24 2.34 -17.31
CA THR A 87 3.55 0.92 -17.53
C THR A 87 2.32 0.13 -17.98
N HIS A 88 2.52 -1.08 -18.52
CA HIS A 88 1.43 -1.99 -18.87
C HIS A 88 0.72 -2.62 -17.64
N ARG A 89 1.13 -2.29 -16.41
CA ARG A 89 0.66 -2.90 -15.15
C ARG A 89 0.14 -1.83 -14.18
N SER A 90 -0.63 -0.86 -14.66
CA SER A 90 -1.09 0.31 -13.88
C SER A 90 -2.20 0.04 -12.85
N ASN A 91 -2.59 -1.21 -12.61
CA ASN A 91 -3.78 -1.57 -11.83
C ASN A 91 -3.48 -2.43 -10.61
N TRP A 92 -2.40 -2.13 -9.88
CA TRP A 92 -2.08 -2.83 -8.64
C TRP A 92 -2.99 -2.42 -7.46
N PRO A 93 -3.39 -3.34 -6.57
CA PRO A 93 -3.36 -4.78 -6.76
C PRO A 93 -4.32 -5.22 -7.86
N VAL A 94 -3.88 -6.14 -8.73
CA VAL A 94 -4.72 -6.63 -9.83
C VAL A 94 -5.94 -7.36 -9.26
N CYS A 95 -7.15 -7.00 -9.71
CA CYS A 95 -8.34 -7.76 -9.35
C CYS A 95 -8.41 -9.08 -10.14
N PRO A 96 -8.42 -10.26 -9.48
CA PRO A 96 -8.53 -11.56 -10.15
C PRO A 96 -9.74 -11.70 -11.07
N ALA A 97 -10.87 -11.14 -10.64
CA ALA A 97 -12.11 -11.20 -11.40
C ALA A 97 -12.12 -10.25 -12.62
N HIS A 98 -11.31 -9.19 -12.58
CA HIS A 98 -11.30 -8.13 -13.59
C HIS A 98 -9.88 -7.59 -13.84
N PRO A 99 -8.94 -8.44 -14.30
CA PRO A 99 -7.50 -8.16 -14.25
C PRO A 99 -7.04 -7.04 -15.19
N THR A 100 -7.91 -6.56 -16.07
CA THR A 100 -7.63 -5.48 -17.02
C THR A 100 -8.54 -4.27 -16.85
N THR A 101 -9.41 -4.26 -15.83
CA THR A 101 -10.45 -3.24 -15.71
C THR A 101 -10.23 -2.31 -14.53
N HIS A 102 -9.90 -2.86 -13.36
CA HIS A 102 -9.70 -2.05 -12.15
C HIS A 102 -8.73 -2.75 -11.18
N PRO A 103 -8.05 -1.98 -10.32
CA PRO A 103 -7.38 -2.54 -9.15
C PRO A 103 -8.41 -3.09 -8.14
N MET A 104 -7.94 -3.84 -7.16
CA MET A 104 -8.69 -4.08 -5.92
C MET A 104 -8.65 -2.83 -5.05
N ASP A 105 -9.69 -2.64 -4.25
CA ASP A 105 -9.77 -1.58 -3.24
C ASP A 105 -9.59 -2.18 -1.85
N LEU A 106 -9.25 -1.34 -0.90
CA LEU A 106 -9.31 -1.68 0.52
C LEU A 106 -10.75 -1.65 1.01
N ALA A 107 -11.15 -2.66 1.76
CA ALA A 107 -12.47 -2.70 2.36
C ALA A 107 -12.49 -3.50 3.67
N VAL A 108 -13.43 -3.13 4.54
CA VAL A 108 -13.89 -3.98 5.64
C VAL A 108 -15.20 -4.64 5.21
N ARG A 109 -15.22 -5.97 5.07
CA ARG A 109 -16.40 -6.77 4.72
C ARG A 109 -16.51 -7.94 5.67
N ASP A 110 -17.70 -8.16 6.25
CA ASP A 110 -17.96 -9.25 7.20
C ASP A 110 -16.95 -9.33 8.36
N GLY A 111 -16.48 -8.15 8.84
CA GLY A 111 -15.49 -8.04 9.91
C GLY A 111 -14.04 -8.33 9.49
N GLN A 112 -13.78 -8.50 8.19
CA GLN A 112 -12.43 -8.69 7.65
C GLN A 112 -11.98 -7.46 6.89
N ALA A 113 -10.80 -6.93 7.24
CA ALA A 113 -10.10 -5.88 6.54
C ALA A 113 -9.14 -6.45 5.48
N GLY A 114 -9.10 -5.86 4.29
CA GLY A 114 -8.11 -6.20 3.27
C GLY A 114 -8.52 -5.83 1.86
N TRP A 115 -7.93 -6.51 0.88
CA TRP A 115 -8.15 -6.27 -0.54
C TRP A 115 -9.45 -6.90 -1.01
N ALA A 116 -10.32 -6.11 -1.64
CA ALA A 116 -11.61 -6.55 -2.16
C ALA A 116 -11.86 -6.00 -3.57
N CYS A 117 -12.76 -6.65 -4.29
CA CYS A 117 -13.20 -6.14 -5.58
C CYS A 117 -14.08 -4.88 -5.34
N PRO A 118 -13.81 -3.73 -5.99
CA PRO A 118 -14.67 -2.55 -5.88
C PRO A 118 -16.10 -2.79 -6.39
N ARG A 119 -16.30 -3.77 -7.28
CA ARG A 119 -17.63 -4.17 -7.75
C ARG A 119 -18.42 -5.02 -6.73
N GLY A 120 -17.83 -5.31 -5.56
CA GLY A 120 -18.44 -6.06 -4.48
C GLY A 120 -17.92 -7.50 -4.33
N GLY A 121 -18.45 -8.19 -3.32
CA GLY A 121 -17.99 -9.50 -2.87
C GLY A 121 -17.20 -9.44 -1.55
N PRO A 122 -16.72 -10.58 -1.05
CA PRO A 122 -15.93 -10.64 0.17
C PRO A 122 -14.52 -10.06 -0.03
N VAL A 123 -13.82 -9.81 1.08
CA VAL A 123 -12.37 -9.61 1.06
C VAL A 123 -11.71 -10.83 0.43
N ARG A 124 -10.87 -10.59 -0.57
CA ARG A 124 -10.13 -11.61 -1.33
C ARG A 124 -8.85 -12.03 -0.61
N ALA A 125 -8.16 -11.08 -0.01
CA ALA A 125 -6.94 -11.30 0.76
C ALA A 125 -6.86 -10.30 1.90
N ARG A 126 -6.43 -10.74 3.09
CA ARG A 126 -6.05 -9.81 4.16
C ARG A 126 -4.77 -9.09 3.77
N LEU A 127 -4.49 -7.97 4.43
CA LEU A 127 -3.20 -7.31 4.30
C LEU A 127 -2.07 -8.28 4.70
N GLY A 128 -1.04 -8.41 3.85
CA GLY A 128 0.08 -9.34 4.01
C GLY A 128 -0.17 -10.76 3.46
N GLU A 129 -1.38 -11.06 3.01
CA GLU A 129 -1.77 -12.36 2.45
C GLU A 129 -2.01 -12.32 0.94
N LEU A 130 -1.84 -11.17 0.29
CA LEU A 130 -2.01 -11.06 -1.15
C LEU A 130 -0.91 -11.85 -1.86
N VAL A 131 -1.26 -12.58 -2.91
CA VAL A 131 -0.32 -13.33 -3.75
C VAL A 131 -0.60 -13.05 -5.22
N ALA A 132 0.42 -13.15 -6.06
CA ALA A 132 0.25 -13.13 -7.50
C ALA A 132 -0.61 -14.31 -7.93
N GLU A 133 -1.59 -14.05 -8.79
CA GLU A 133 -2.32 -15.13 -9.45
C GLU A 133 -1.38 -15.84 -10.44
N SER A 134 -1.43 -17.17 -10.46
CA SER A 134 -0.58 -18.04 -11.31
C SER A 134 -1.10 -18.15 -12.74
#